data_AF-A0A1V5ZM55-F1
#
_entry.id   AF-A0A1V5ZM55-F1
#
_cell.length_a   1.000
_cell.length_b   1.000
_cell.length_c   1.000
_cell.angle_alpha   90.00
_cell.angle_beta   90.00
_cell.angle_gamma   90.00
#
_symmetry.space_group_name_H-M   'P 1'
#
loop_
_entity.id
_entity.type
_entity.pdbx_description
1 polymer ?
#
loop_
_entity_poly.entity_id
_entity_poly.type
_entity_poly.pdbx_seq_one_letter_code
_entity_poly.pdbx_strand_id
1 'polypeptide(L)'
;MITIDQEARKNSNLPINFDFMAEHYKTNNGLFVFVSPYLWTIEKNLFYLLNNSDQKKFDLKYRFKPSYLSFDEYGTIVLDKLLMYVNGILCVEDFSLDTIMIPKFQAITDILEDKFSNFTEFDNLIGVNW
;
A
#
# COMPACT_ATOMS: atom_id res chain seq x y z
N MET A 1 -18.37 4.72 1.44
CA MET A 1 -17.44 4.87 0.30
C MET A 1 -16.43 5.93 0.70
N ILE A 2 -15.17 5.54 0.92
CA ILE A 2 -14.10 6.47 1.28
C ILE A 2 -13.68 7.19 -0.01
N THR A 3 -13.69 8.52 0.00
CA THR A 3 -13.26 9.33 -1.16
C THR A 3 -11.77 9.65 -1.04
N ILE A 4 -11.08 9.78 -2.18
CA ILE A 4 -9.65 10.12 -2.24
C ILE A 4 -9.33 11.36 -1.39
N ASP A 5 -10.23 12.35 -1.38
CA ASP A 5 -10.08 13.57 -0.56
C ASP A 5 -10.05 13.30 0.96
N GLN A 6 -10.84 12.33 1.43
CA GLN A 6 -10.87 11.95 2.85
C GLN A 6 -9.58 11.22 3.24
N GLU A 7 -9.10 10.33 2.37
CA GLU A 7 -7.88 9.56 2.60
C GLU A 7 -6.63 10.44 2.50
N ALA A 8 -6.59 11.37 1.54
CA ALA A 8 -5.53 12.37 1.39
C ALA A 8 -5.45 13.33 2.59
N ARG A 9 -6.60 13.79 3.12
CA ARG A 9 -6.65 14.59 4.35
C ARG A 9 -6.19 13.83 5.58
N LYS A 10 -6.46 12.52 5.65
CA LYS A 10 -5.96 11.67 6.73
C LYS A 10 -4.43 11.52 6.63
N ASN A 11 -3.92 11.41 5.41
CA ASN A 11 -2.49 11.20 5.14
C ASN A 11 -1.64 12.47 5.20
N SER A 12 -2.23 13.69 5.17
CA SER A 12 -1.47 14.95 5.22
C SER A 12 -0.68 15.15 6.51
N ASN A 13 -1.07 14.51 7.61
CA ASN A 13 -0.42 14.63 8.92
C ASN A 13 0.67 13.59 9.15
N LEU A 14 0.82 12.61 8.25
CA LEU A 14 1.82 11.53 8.35
C LEU A 14 3.29 12.00 8.40
N PRO A 15 3.72 13.10 7.73
CA PRO A 15 5.11 13.54 7.79
C PRO A 15 5.56 14.01 9.18
N ILE A 16 4.62 14.34 10.06
CA ILE A 16 4.87 14.95 11.36
C ILE A 16 5.04 13.89 12.46
N ASN A 17 4.55 12.66 12.25
CA ASN A 17 4.50 11.64 13.29
C ASN A 17 4.94 10.26 12.76
N PHE A 18 6.24 10.10 12.56
CA PHE A 18 6.84 8.85 12.06
C PHE A 18 6.71 7.68 13.04
N ASP A 19 6.73 7.94 14.35
CA ASP A 19 6.76 6.90 15.38
C ASP A 19 5.42 6.16 15.57
N PHE A 20 4.30 6.78 15.15
CA PHE A 20 2.94 6.25 15.38
C PHE A 20 2.15 5.99 14.09
N MET A 21 2.83 5.82 12.95
CA MET A 21 2.18 5.57 11.65
C MET A 21 1.19 4.41 11.68
N ALA A 22 1.50 3.32 12.39
CA ALA A 22 0.64 2.13 12.46
C ALA A 22 -0.69 2.39 13.18
N GLU A 23 -0.72 3.25 14.21
CA GLU A 23 -1.93 3.53 14.98
C GLU A 23 -2.96 4.32 14.18
N HIS A 24 -2.52 5.15 13.22
CA HIS A 24 -3.42 5.89 12.33
C HIS A 24 -4.23 4.98 11.38
N TYR A 25 -3.74 3.78 11.12
CA TYR A 25 -4.46 2.78 10.35
C TYR A 25 -5.37 1.90 11.22
N LYS A 26 -5.36 2.04 12.54
CA LYS A 26 -6.28 1.32 13.42
C LYS A 26 -7.70 1.87 13.27
N THR A 27 -8.62 1.02 12.85
CA THR A 27 -10.06 1.30 12.86
C THR A 27 -10.60 1.30 14.28
N ASN A 28 -11.75 1.93 14.50
CA ASN A 28 -12.42 1.96 15.82
C ASN A 28 -12.68 0.55 16.40
N ASN A 29 -12.71 -0.48 15.54
CA ASN A 29 -12.89 -1.88 15.93
C ASN A 29 -11.56 -2.59 16.25
N GLY A 30 -10.44 -1.88 16.26
CA GLY A 30 -9.11 -2.44 16.53
C GLY A 30 -8.44 -3.13 15.34
N LEU A 31 -9.09 -3.22 14.18
CA LEU A 31 -8.53 -3.79 12.95
C LEU A 31 -7.67 -2.75 12.23
N PHE A 32 -6.55 -3.15 11.63
CA PHE A 32 -5.71 -2.26 10.84
C PHE A 32 -6.22 -2.15 9.39
N VAL A 33 -6.32 -0.93 8.88
CA VAL A 33 -6.43 -0.62 7.44
C VAL A 33 -5.12 -1.05 6.77
N PHE A 34 -5.20 -1.52 5.52
CA PHE A 34 -4.05 -2.02 4.75
C PHE A 34 -2.87 -1.05 4.83
N VAL A 35 -1.80 -1.47 5.51
CA VAL A 35 -0.57 -0.68 5.67
C VAL A 35 0.36 -0.92 4.49
N SER A 36 0.96 0.15 3.97
CA SER A 36 1.98 0.04 2.93
C SER A 36 3.17 -0.77 3.46
N PRO A 37 3.78 -1.67 2.67
CA PRO A 37 5.01 -2.33 3.07
C PRO A 37 6.12 -1.31 3.35
N TYR A 38 6.96 -1.61 4.35
CA TYR A 38 8.16 -0.81 4.60
C TYR A 38 9.11 -0.89 3.40
N LEU A 39 9.83 0.20 3.11
CA LEU A 39 10.76 0.28 1.98
C LEU A 39 11.75 -0.89 1.93
N TRP A 40 12.32 -1.25 3.08
CA TRP A 40 13.24 -2.38 3.22
C TRP A 40 12.62 -3.72 2.81
N THR A 41 11.32 -3.93 3.10
CA THR A 41 10.59 -5.13 2.68
C THR A 41 10.40 -5.15 1.17
N ILE A 42 10.13 -4.00 0.56
CA ILE A 42 9.97 -3.88 -0.90
C ILE A 42 11.32 -4.16 -1.58
N GLU A 43 12.41 -3.57 -1.08
CA GLU A 43 13.76 -3.76 -1.62
C GLU A 43 14.20 -5.23 -1.57
N LYS A 44 14.04 -5.89 -0.41
CA LYS A 44 14.36 -7.31 -0.24
C LYS A 44 13.60 -8.21 -1.22
N ASN A 45 12.36 -7.86 -1.54
CA ASN A 45 11.46 -8.66 -2.37
C ASN A 45 11.26 -8.09 -3.79
N LEU A 46 12.11 -7.16 -4.23
CA LEU A 46 11.91 -6.42 -5.47
C LEU A 46 11.80 -7.34 -6.69
N PHE A 47 12.68 -8.33 -6.80
CA PHE A 47 12.66 -9.29 -7.90
C PHE A 47 11.40 -10.16 -7.91
N TYR A 48 10.90 -10.53 -6.73
CA TYR A 48 9.65 -11.29 -6.60
C TYR A 48 8.45 -10.45 -7.03
N LEU A 49 8.40 -9.17 -6.62
CA LEU A 49 7.35 -8.23 -7.04
C LEU A 49 7.37 -8.01 -8.56
N LEU A 50 8.54 -7.78 -9.15
CA LEU A 50 8.68 -7.55 -10.59
C LEU A 50 8.25 -8.78 -11.42
N ASN A 51 8.61 -9.99 -10.98
CA ASN A 51 8.20 -11.22 -11.64
C ASN A 51 6.68 -11.46 -11.54
N ASN A 52 6.05 -10.98 -10.47
CA ASN A 52 4.61 -11.06 -10.25
C ASN A 52 3.88 -9.74 -10.59
N SER A 53 4.45 -8.93 -11.47
CA SER A 53 3.84 -7.69 -11.96
C SER A 53 3.29 -7.85 -13.37
N ASP A 54 2.19 -7.17 -13.65
CA ASP A 54 1.69 -7.02 -15.01
C ASP A 54 2.26 -5.72 -15.60
N GLN A 55 2.78 -5.80 -16.83
CA GLN A 55 3.21 -4.63 -17.58
C GLN A 55 2.02 -4.02 -18.32
N LYS A 56 1.70 -2.76 -18.03
CA LYS A 56 0.62 -2.02 -18.69
C LYS A 56 1.15 -0.76 -19.35
N LYS A 57 0.43 -0.28 -20.39
CA LYS A 57 0.69 1.04 -20.96
C LYS A 57 0.29 2.10 -19.94
N PHE A 58 1.15 3.08 -19.70
CA PHE A 58 0.87 4.14 -18.76
C PHE A 58 -0.22 5.07 -19.32
N ASP A 59 -1.24 5.35 -18.52
CA ASP A 59 -2.28 6.31 -18.85
C ASP A 59 -1.90 7.70 -18.32
N LEU A 60 -1.91 8.69 -19.22
CA LEU A 60 -1.58 10.08 -18.92
C LEU A 60 -2.44 10.69 -17.82
N LYS A 61 -3.63 10.14 -17.54
CA LYS A 61 -4.48 10.62 -16.43
C LYS A 61 -3.82 10.45 -15.05
N TYR A 62 -2.86 9.53 -14.92
CA TYR A 62 -2.11 9.28 -13.68
C TYR A 62 -0.82 10.07 -13.58
N ARG A 63 -0.52 10.93 -14.55
CA ARG A 63 0.70 11.74 -14.55
C ARG A 63 0.81 12.56 -13.27
N PHE A 64 1.94 12.43 -12.57
CA PHE A 64 2.22 13.06 -11.28
C PHE A 64 1.24 12.68 -10.15
N LYS A 65 0.45 11.62 -10.34
CA LYS A 65 -0.61 11.20 -9.40
C LYS A 65 -0.57 9.68 -9.19
N PRO A 66 0.52 9.15 -8.61
CA PRO A 66 0.63 7.72 -8.30
C PRO A 66 -0.47 7.23 -7.36
N SER A 67 -0.95 8.09 -6.45
CA SER A 67 -2.06 7.79 -5.54
C SER A 67 -3.37 7.47 -6.27
N TYR A 68 -3.61 8.07 -7.44
CA TYR A 68 -4.81 7.80 -8.25
C TYR A 68 -4.70 6.42 -8.93
N LEU A 69 -3.51 6.08 -9.43
CA LEU A 69 -3.26 4.74 -9.97
C LEU A 69 -3.40 3.68 -8.88
N SER A 70 -2.85 3.93 -7.70
CA SER A 70 -2.97 3.04 -6.54
C SER A 70 -4.45 2.79 -6.19
N PHE A 71 -5.27 3.84 -6.19
CA PHE A 71 -6.69 3.72 -5.91
C PHE A 71 -7.43 2.93 -6.98
N ASP A 72 -7.16 3.19 -8.27
CA ASP A 72 -7.82 2.50 -9.37
C ASP A 72 -7.45 1.01 -9.45
N GLU A 73 -6.19 0.65 -9.13
CA GLU A 73 -5.72 -0.74 -9.21
C GLU A 73 -5.97 -1.55 -7.93
N TYR A 74 -5.92 -0.91 -6.75
CA TYR A 74 -5.97 -1.61 -5.46
C TYR A 74 -7.09 -1.15 -4.52
N GLY A 75 -7.84 -0.10 -4.87
CA GLY A 75 -8.88 0.48 -4.01
C GLY A 75 -8.34 1.25 -2.80
N THR A 76 -7.03 1.56 -2.76
CA THR A 76 -6.39 2.35 -1.69
C THR A 76 -5.31 3.26 -2.25
N ILE A 77 -5.11 4.45 -1.66
CA ILE A 77 -4.01 5.34 -2.07
C ILE A 77 -2.65 4.98 -1.46
N VAL A 78 -2.63 4.08 -0.46
CA VAL A 78 -1.47 3.84 0.41
C VAL A 78 -0.32 3.10 -0.28
N LEU A 79 -0.57 2.51 -1.46
CA LEU A 79 0.42 1.76 -2.25
C LEU A 79 1.09 2.60 -3.34
N ASP A 80 0.89 3.92 -3.33
CA ASP A 80 1.52 4.85 -4.25
C ASP A 80 3.05 4.77 -4.21
N LYS A 81 3.64 4.74 -3.02
CA LYS A 81 5.09 4.61 -2.82
C LYS A 81 5.63 3.28 -3.33
N LEU A 82 4.86 2.19 -3.18
CA LEU A 82 5.24 0.88 -3.70
C LEU A 82 5.26 0.90 -5.23
N LEU A 83 4.23 1.46 -5.86
CA LEU A 83 4.17 1.62 -7.31
C LEU A 83 5.33 2.48 -7.84
N MET A 84 5.63 3.60 -7.17
CA MET A 84 6.77 4.45 -7.53
C MET A 84 8.09 3.68 -7.43
N TYR A 85 8.33 2.99 -6.31
CA TYR A 85 9.59 2.30 -6.05
C TYR A 85 9.83 1.13 -7.00
N VAL A 86 8.81 0.30 -7.27
CA VAL A 86 8.91 -0.82 -8.22
C VAL A 86 9.26 -0.35 -9.63
N ASN A 87 8.83 0.86 -10.00
CA ASN A 87 9.13 1.46 -11.30
C ASN A 87 10.36 2.38 -11.30
N GLY A 88 11.14 2.40 -10.21
CA GLY A 88 12.38 3.20 -10.12
C GLY A 88 12.16 4.71 -10.08
N ILE A 89 10.98 5.16 -9.63
CA ILE A 89 10.62 6.57 -9.54
C ILE A 89 10.82 7.06 -8.11
N LEU A 90 11.70 8.06 -7.95
CA LEU A 90 12.02 8.62 -6.63
C LEU A 90 11.14 9.82 -6.27
N CYS A 91 10.70 10.59 -7.27
CA CYS A 91 9.93 11.81 -7.11
C CYS A 91 8.61 11.72 -7.86
N VAL A 92 7.55 12.33 -7.31
CA VAL A 92 6.19 12.25 -7.90
C VAL A 92 6.14 12.95 -9.26
N GLU A 93 6.94 13.99 -9.44
CA GLU A 93 7.13 14.74 -10.67
C GLU A 93 7.73 13.89 -11.80
N ASP A 94 8.42 12.80 -11.47
CA ASP A 94 8.96 11.86 -12.47
C ASP A 94 7.97 10.73 -12.79
N PHE A 95 6.77 10.75 -12.20
CA PHE A 95 5.71 9.78 -12.45
C PHE A 95 5.01 10.03 -13.79
N SER A 96 5.76 9.82 -14.86
CA SER A 96 5.37 9.99 -16.26
C SER A 96 6.14 8.99 -17.11
N LEU A 97 5.68 7.74 -17.14
CA LEU A 97 6.31 6.64 -17.87
C LEU A 97 5.57 6.34 -19.18
N ASP A 98 6.19 5.58 -20.07
CA ASP A 98 5.52 4.99 -21.24
C ASP A 98 4.80 3.67 -20.89
N THR A 99 5.45 2.87 -20.04
CA THR A 99 4.93 1.61 -19.52
C THR A 99 5.17 1.53 -18.02
N ILE A 100 4.26 0.88 -17.31
CA ILE A 100 4.29 0.75 -15.85
C ILE A 100 4.15 -0.71 -15.46
N MET A 101 4.94 -1.10 -14.46
CA MET A 101 4.86 -2.39 -13.79
C MET A 101 3.92 -2.28 -12.60
N ILE A 102 2.87 -3.10 -12.59
CA ILE A 102 1.86 -3.12 -11.54
C ILE A 102 1.91 -4.48 -10.85
N PRO A 103 2.46 -4.56 -9.62
CA PRO A 103 2.48 -5.81 -8.86
C PRO A 103 1.07 -6.33 -8.61
N LYS A 104 0.89 -7.65 -8.73
CA LYS A 104 -0.38 -8.27 -8.35
C LYS A 104 -0.62 -8.08 -6.85
N PHE A 105 -1.86 -7.77 -6.48
CA PHE A 105 -2.22 -7.57 -5.08
C PHE A 105 -1.83 -8.76 -4.19
N GLN A 106 -1.97 -9.99 -4.71
CA GLN A 106 -1.52 -11.20 -4.01
C GLN A 106 -0.02 -11.18 -3.68
N ALA A 107 0.83 -10.75 -4.61
CA ALA A 107 2.26 -10.67 -4.35
C ALA A 107 2.60 -9.63 -3.27
N ILE A 108 1.80 -8.56 -3.17
CA ILE A 108 1.94 -7.54 -2.13
C ILE A 108 1.53 -8.11 -0.76
N THR A 109 0.45 -8.89 -0.70
CA THR A 109 0.04 -9.55 0.55
C THR A 109 1.05 -10.61 0.99
N ASP A 110 1.60 -11.39 0.06
CA ASP A 110 2.55 -12.46 0.37
C ASP A 110 3.83 -11.91 1.03
N ILE A 111 4.37 -10.79 0.53
CA ILE A 111 5.57 -10.16 1.12
C ILE A 111 5.30 -9.51 2.48
N LEU A 112 4.03 -9.17 2.76
CA LEU A 112 3.61 -8.63 4.05
C LEU A 112 3.42 -9.77 5.05
N GLU A 113 2.80 -10.87 4.64
CA GLU A 113 2.59 -12.08 5.45
C GLU A 113 3.90 -12.79 5.81
N ASP A 114 4.91 -12.79 4.93
CA ASP A 114 6.25 -13.34 5.22
C ASP A 114 6.93 -12.60 6.40
N LYS A 115 6.48 -11.38 6.74
CA LYS A 115 6.92 -10.65 7.94
C LYS A 115 6.14 -11.05 9.21
N PHE A 116 4.94 -11.61 9.06
CA PHE A 116 4.07 -12.08 10.14
C PHE A 116 4.06 -13.61 10.19
N SER A 117 5.23 -14.24 10.26
CA SER A 117 5.31 -15.66 10.58
C SER A 117 4.69 -15.91 11.98
N ASN A 118 3.48 -16.46 11.99
CA ASN A 118 2.79 -17.11 13.09
C ASN A 118 2.65 -16.31 14.40
N PHE A 119 1.76 -15.31 14.44
CA PHE A 119 0.99 -15.08 15.67
C PHE A 119 -0.19 -16.07 15.67
N THR A 120 0.10 -17.33 16.01
CA THR A 120 -0.93 -18.30 16.37
C THR A 120 -1.45 -17.97 17.76
N GLU A 121 -2.39 -17.03 17.82
CA GLU A 121 -3.41 -16.91 18.88
C GLU A 121 -4.39 -15.82 18.43
N PHE A 122 -5.25 -16.16 17.48
CA PHE A 122 -6.49 -15.40 17.30
C PHE A 122 -7.41 -15.81 18.44
N ASP A 123 -7.67 -14.89 19.37
CA ASP A 123 -8.72 -15.05 20.37
C ASP A 123 -10.05 -15.14 19.60
N ASN A 124 -10.57 -16.35 19.46
CA ASN A 124 -11.88 -16.56 18.87
C ASN A 124 -12.88 -15.86 19.79
N LEU A 125 -13.39 -14.70 19.39
CA LEU A 125 -14.46 -13.98 20.06
C LEU A 125 -15.77 -14.79 19.94
N ILE A 126 -15.84 -15.91 20.66
CA ILE A 126 -17.04 -16.74 20.81
C ILE A 126 -17.88 -16.09 21.91
N GLY A 127 -18.62 -15.05 21.51
CA GLY A 127 -19.79 -14.56 22.23
C GLY A 127 -19.50 -13.74 23.50
N VAL A 128 -20.22 -12.62 23.61
CA VAL A 128 -20.40 -11.92 24.89
C VAL A 128 -21.51 -12.66 25.63
N ASN A 129 -21.17 -13.36 26.72
CA ASN A 129 -22.19 -13.77 27.69
C ASN A 129 -22.62 -12.52 28.46
N TRP A 130 -23.91 -12.18 28.35
CA TRP A 130 -24.56 -11.18 29.18
C TRP A 130 -24.67 -11.67 30.63
#